data_AF-A0A5S4ZR63-F1
#
_entry.id   AF-A0A5S4ZR63-F1
#
_cell.length_a   1.000
_cell.length_b   1.000
_cell.length_c   1.000
_cell.angle_alpha   90.00
_cell.angle_beta   90.00
_cell.angle_gamma   90.00
#
_symmetry.space_group_name_H-M   'P 1'
#
loop_
_entity.id
_entity.type
_entity.pdbx_description
1 polymer ?
#
loop_
_entity_poly.entity_id
_entity_poly.type
_entity_poly.pdbx_seq_one_letter_code
_entity_poly.pdbx_strand_id
1 'polypeptide(L)'
;MSDDAKTQGYMPPPYCPPHATEPLDAMYPDIYYQVYPTVKRYCEMYDNPNTPGCHPYPSRTYVEQMADQIYQQVAVSTGYPLERQGGRGLLRSLVLILLIRELLRRRGSY
;
A
#
# COMPACT_ATOMS: atom_id res chain seq x y z
N MET A 1 -63.44 -22.94 23.22
CA MET A 1 -63.03 -21.65 22.64
C MET A 1 -61.75 -21.28 23.39
N SER A 2 -60.61 -21.95 23.12
CA SER A 2 -59.73 -21.86 21.93
C SER A 2 -59.22 -20.43 21.75
N ASP A 3 -58.07 -20.15 22.34
CA ASP A 3 -57.21 -19.04 21.93
C ASP A 3 -55.78 -19.57 21.85
N ASP A 4 -55.52 -20.25 20.74
CA ASP A 4 -54.21 -20.73 20.31
C ASP A 4 -53.36 -19.52 19.91
N ALA A 5 -52.59 -19.00 20.87
CA ALA A 5 -51.53 -18.03 20.60
C ALA A 5 -50.39 -18.73 19.85
N LYS A 6 -50.55 -18.80 18.53
CA LYS A 6 -49.57 -19.26 17.55
C LYS A 6 -48.27 -18.48 17.71
N THR A 7 -47.32 -19.06 18.45
CA THR A 7 -45.96 -18.55 18.58
C THR A 7 -45.29 -18.68 17.21
N GLN A 8 -45.33 -17.59 16.45
CA GLN A 8 -44.71 -17.50 15.14
C GLN A 8 -43.19 -17.54 15.36
N GLY A 9 -42.59 -18.67 15.02
CA GLY A 9 -41.16 -18.95 15.22
C GLY A 9 -40.29 -17.87 14.59
N TYR A 10 -39.45 -17.27 15.42
CA TYR A 10 -38.39 -16.38 14.98
C TYR A 10 -37.41 -17.23 14.14
N MET A 11 -37.40 -17.04 12.82
CA MET A 11 -36.40 -17.65 11.95
C MET A 11 -35.19 -16.71 11.95
N PRO A 12 -34.06 -17.07 12.59
CA PRO A 12 -32.88 -16.22 12.55
C PRO A 12 -32.42 -16.04 11.10
N PRO A 13 -31.79 -14.89 10.75
CA PRO A 13 -31.26 -14.65 9.41
C PRO A 13 -30.34 -15.80 8.98
N PRO A 14 -30.25 -16.10 7.66
CA PRO A 14 -29.33 -17.12 7.18
C PRO A 14 -27.94 -16.84 7.73
N TYR A 15 -27.37 -17.85 8.38
CA TYR A 15 -26.06 -17.83 9.03
C TYR A 15 -25.03 -17.33 8.01
N CYS A 16 -24.63 -16.05 8.11
CA CYS A 16 -23.45 -15.60 7.38
C CYS A 16 -22.29 -16.44 7.92
N PRO A 17 -21.61 -17.25 7.08
CA PRO A 17 -20.41 -17.91 7.52
C PRO A 17 -19.47 -16.83 8.06
N PRO A 18 -18.77 -17.07 9.19
CA PRO A 18 -17.74 -16.14 9.63
C PRO A 18 -16.79 -15.96 8.44
N HIS A 19 -16.83 -14.77 7.83
CA HIS A 19 -15.93 -14.42 6.75
C HIS A 19 -14.54 -14.62 7.35
N ALA A 20 -13.72 -15.51 6.78
CA ALA A 20 -12.34 -15.66 7.20
C ALA A 20 -11.73 -14.27 7.20
N THR A 21 -11.52 -13.72 8.39
CA THR A 21 -11.14 -12.31 8.56
C THR A 21 -9.63 -12.28 8.50
N GLU A 22 -9.07 -12.64 7.35
CA GLU A 22 -7.65 -12.40 7.11
C GLU A 22 -7.41 -10.90 7.31
N PRO A 23 -6.40 -10.52 8.10
CA PRO A 23 -6.12 -9.11 8.30
C PRO A 23 -5.67 -8.53 6.95
N LEU A 24 -6.10 -7.29 6.64
CA LEU A 24 -5.91 -6.68 5.33
C LEU A 24 -4.43 -6.57 4.91
N ASP A 25 -3.52 -6.51 5.87
CA ASP A 25 -2.09 -6.55 5.62
C ASP A 25 -1.69 -7.88 4.98
N ALA A 26 -2.14 -9.02 5.52
CA ALA A 26 -1.86 -10.34 4.96
C ALA A 26 -2.36 -10.52 3.50
N MET A 27 -3.32 -9.70 3.07
CA MET A 27 -3.84 -9.70 1.69
C MET A 27 -2.97 -8.90 0.70
N TYR A 28 -1.95 -8.18 1.16
CA TYR A 28 -1.05 -7.49 0.25
C TYR A 28 -0.12 -8.45 -0.49
N PRO A 29 0.17 -8.20 -1.78
CA PRO A 29 1.10 -9.03 -2.54
C PRO A 29 2.53 -8.85 -2.02
N ASP A 30 3.36 -9.89 -2.12
CA ASP A 30 4.76 -9.90 -1.63
C ASP A 30 5.59 -8.69 -2.08
N ILE A 31 5.35 -8.22 -3.32
CA ILE A 31 6.05 -7.06 -3.89
C ILE A 31 5.83 -5.79 -3.06
N TYR A 32 4.69 -5.65 -2.38
CA TYR A 32 4.44 -4.55 -1.45
C TYR A 32 5.44 -4.58 -0.29
N TYR A 33 5.62 -5.75 0.33
CA TYR A 33 6.54 -5.95 1.44
C TYR A 33 8.01 -5.78 1.04
N GLN A 34 8.34 -6.02 -0.22
CA GLN A 34 9.68 -5.80 -0.75
C GLN A 34 9.95 -4.32 -1.07
N VAL A 35 8.97 -3.61 -1.65
CA VAL A 35 9.13 -2.21 -2.08
C VAL A 35 9.01 -1.24 -0.91
N TYR A 36 8.00 -1.44 -0.04
CA TYR A 36 7.60 -0.45 0.97
C TYR A 36 8.73 -0.08 1.96
N PRO A 37 9.55 -1.02 2.47
CA PRO A 37 10.66 -0.67 3.36
C PRO A 37 11.67 0.28 2.70
N THR A 38 11.95 0.09 1.42
CA THR A 38 12.86 0.95 0.64
C THR A 38 12.26 2.34 0.47
N VAL A 39 10.98 2.43 0.08
CA VAL A 39 10.26 3.71 -0.03
C VAL A 39 10.28 4.47 1.30
N LYS A 40 9.96 3.79 2.40
CA LYS A 40 9.93 4.38 3.74
C LYS A 40 11.29 4.97 4.13
N ARG A 41 12.38 4.23 3.88
CA ARG A 41 13.76 4.68 4.14
C ARG A 41 14.12 5.93 3.35
N TYR A 42 13.75 5.99 2.06
CA TYR A 42 14.01 7.18 1.24
C TYR A 42 13.26 8.41 1.76
N CYS A 43 12.00 8.25 2.17
CA CYS A 43 11.26 9.34 2.81
C CYS A 43 11.89 9.78 4.14
N GLU A 44 12.39 8.84 4.97
CA GLU A 44 13.10 9.19 6.23
C GLU A 44 14.40 9.95 5.98
N MET A 45 15.16 9.59 4.95
CA MET A 45 16.37 10.33 4.55
C MET A 45 16.05 11.74 4.05
N TYR A 46 14.91 11.89 3.37
CA TYR A 46 14.42 13.18 2.88
C TYR A 46 13.97 14.10 4.01
N ASP A 47 13.28 13.56 5.03
CA ASP A 47 12.79 14.30 6.18
C ASP A 47 13.91 14.74 7.16
N ASN A 48 15.17 14.37 6.90
CA ASN A 48 16.28 14.78 7.73
C ASN A 48 16.62 16.26 7.49
N PRO A 49 16.51 17.14 8.51
CA PRO A 49 16.76 18.57 8.37
C PRO A 49 18.21 18.91 7.99
N ASN A 50 19.14 17.94 8.13
CA ASN A 50 20.54 18.10 7.73
C ASN A 50 20.80 17.72 6.26
N THR A 51 19.79 17.22 5.53
CA THR A 51 19.92 16.85 4.11
C THR A 51 19.69 18.09 3.23
N PRO A 52 20.67 18.51 2.39
CA PRO A 52 20.46 19.56 1.41
C PRO A 52 19.32 19.18 0.46
N GLY A 53 18.28 20.02 0.38
CA GLY A 53 17.08 19.73 -0.42
C GLY A 53 15.91 19.12 0.36
N CYS A 54 16.03 18.99 1.69
CA CYS A 54 14.90 18.77 2.59
C CYS A 54 13.89 19.91 2.40
N HIS A 55 12.87 19.69 1.57
CA HIS A 55 11.85 20.67 1.28
C HIS A 55 10.52 20.14 1.82
N PRO A 56 9.73 20.96 2.53
CA PRO A 56 8.40 20.54 2.96
C PRO A 56 7.49 20.22 1.78
N TYR A 57 7.89 20.44 0.51
CA TYR A 57 7.15 20.05 -0.70
C TYR A 57 8.16 19.65 -1.80
N PRO A 58 8.43 18.36 -2.05
CA PRO A 58 9.34 17.96 -3.11
C PRO A 58 8.75 18.37 -4.47
N SER A 59 9.62 18.81 -5.39
CA SER A 59 9.19 19.05 -6.77
C SER A 59 8.82 17.75 -7.45
N ARG A 60 7.96 17.80 -8.47
CA ARG A 60 7.59 16.64 -9.29
C ARG A 60 8.82 15.90 -9.81
N THR A 61 9.78 16.64 -10.36
CA THR A 61 11.04 16.08 -10.89
C THR A 61 11.82 15.34 -9.82
N TYR A 62 11.88 15.89 -8.61
CA TYR A 62 12.57 15.22 -7.51
C TYR A 62 11.86 13.93 -7.07
N VAL A 63 10.52 13.93 -7.02
CA VAL A 63 9.73 12.71 -6.75
C VAL A 63 9.96 11.65 -7.83
N GLU A 64 10.01 12.05 -9.11
CA GLU A 64 10.31 11.13 -10.21
C GLU A 64 11.73 10.54 -10.09
N GLN A 65 12.73 11.35 -9.73
CA GLN A 65 14.10 10.89 -9.48
C GLN A 65 14.18 9.93 -8.29
N MET A 66 13.51 10.23 -7.18
CA MET A 66 13.42 9.33 -6.03
C MET A 66 12.79 7.99 -6.43
N ALA A 67 11.71 8.02 -7.22
CA ALA A 67 11.07 6.81 -7.71
C ALA A 67 12.00 5.97 -8.61
N ASP A 68 12.79 6.61 -9.47
CA ASP A 68 13.78 5.93 -10.31
C ASP A 68 14.89 5.26 -9.48
N GLN A 69 15.40 5.94 -8.44
CA GLN A 69 16.41 5.39 -7.54
C GLN A 69 15.88 4.19 -6.75
N ILE A 70 14.68 4.31 -6.19
CA ILE A 70 14.01 3.21 -5.47
C ILE A 70 13.75 2.04 -6.43
N TYR A 71 13.25 2.31 -7.63
CA TYR A 71 13.02 1.29 -8.65
C TYR A 71 14.31 0.51 -8.96
N GLN A 72 15.43 1.21 -9.20
CA GLN A 72 16.71 0.58 -9.49
C GLN A 72 17.15 -0.34 -8.35
N GLN A 73 17.05 0.14 -7.11
CA GLN A 73 17.43 -0.66 -5.93
C GLN A 73 16.53 -1.89 -5.75
N VAL A 74 15.21 -1.71 -5.86
CA VAL A 74 14.25 -2.81 -5.69
C VAL A 74 14.40 -3.83 -6.81
N ALA A 75 14.53 -3.40 -8.07
CA ALA A 75 14.69 -4.28 -9.22
C ALA A 75 15.92 -5.20 -9.08
N VAL A 76 17.02 -4.69 -8.54
CA VAL A 76 18.22 -5.51 -8.24
C VAL A 76 17.93 -6.52 -7.12
N SER A 77 17.28 -6.08 -6.04
CA SER A 77 17.07 -6.91 -4.85
C SER A 77 16.02 -8.03 -5.01
N THR A 78 14.98 -7.79 -5.80
CA THR A 78 13.81 -8.68 -5.93
C THR A 78 13.95 -9.69 -7.06
N GLY A 79 14.93 -9.52 -7.95
CA GLY A 79 15.09 -10.37 -9.13
C GLY A 79 13.87 -10.37 -10.06
N TYR A 80 12.96 -9.39 -9.90
CA TYR A 80 11.74 -9.29 -10.68
C TYR A 80 12.14 -9.19 -12.16
N PRO A 81 11.75 -10.15 -13.02
CA PRO A 81 12.28 -10.22 -14.37
C PRO A 81 11.89 -8.95 -15.13
N LEU A 82 12.91 -8.15 -15.43
CA LEU A 82 12.88 -6.92 -16.22
C LEU A 82 12.36 -7.13 -17.67
N GLU A 83 11.98 -8.36 -18.04
CA GLU A 83 11.81 -8.81 -19.43
C GLU A 83 10.39 -8.74 -20.00
N ARG A 84 9.34 -8.65 -19.19
CA ARG A 84 8.06 -8.24 -19.77
C ARG A 84 8.14 -6.73 -20.01
N GLN A 85 8.19 -6.33 -21.27
CA GLN A 85 8.25 -4.92 -21.69
C GLN A 85 7.16 -4.02 -21.05
N GLY A 86 6.11 -4.60 -20.43
CA GLY A 86 5.13 -3.89 -19.57
C GLY A 86 5.40 -3.90 -18.04
N GLY A 87 6.23 -4.79 -17.51
CA GLY A 87 6.48 -4.94 -16.06
C GLY A 87 7.37 -3.84 -15.47
N ARG A 88 8.30 -3.29 -16.26
CA ARG A 88 9.16 -2.17 -15.84
C ARG A 88 8.33 -0.94 -15.48
N GLY A 89 7.34 -0.62 -16.32
CA GLY A 89 6.41 0.48 -16.08
C GLY A 89 5.53 0.26 -14.86
N LEU A 90 5.07 -0.97 -14.63
CA LEU A 90 4.20 -1.31 -13.50
C LEU A 90 4.93 -1.22 -12.16
N LEU A 91 6.15 -1.77 -12.04
CA LEU A 91 6.92 -1.68 -10.80
C LEU A 91 7.27 -0.22 -10.47
N ARG A 92 7.73 0.55 -11.46
CA ARG A 92 7.99 1.98 -11.28
C ARG A 92 6.73 2.74 -10.86
N SER A 93 5.58 2.41 -11.46
CA SER A 93 4.30 3.02 -11.10
C SER A 93 3.89 2.68 -9.67
N LEU A 94 4.07 1.42 -9.25
CA LEU A 94 3.85 0.99 -7.88
C LEU A 94 4.75 1.76 -6.90
N VAL A 95 6.04 1.86 -7.20
CA VAL A 95 7.00 2.66 -6.41
C VAL A 95 6.53 4.10 -6.30
N LEU A 96 6.12 4.73 -7.40
CA LEU A 96 5.66 6.11 -7.42
C LEU A 96 4.39 6.31 -6.56
N ILE A 97 3.42 5.40 -6.66
CA ILE A 97 2.19 5.44 -5.86
C ILE A 97 2.52 5.32 -4.37
N LEU A 98 3.36 4.35 -3.99
CA LEU A 98 3.76 4.15 -2.59
C LEU A 98 4.54 5.35 -2.04
N LEU A 99 5.43 5.93 -2.85
CA LEU A 99 6.21 7.12 -2.51
C LEU A 99 5.31 8.32 -2.24
N ILE A 100 4.38 8.63 -3.15
CA ILE A 100 3.44 9.75 -2.98
C ILE A 100 2.57 9.52 -1.74
N ARG A 101 2.03 8.30 -1.58
CA ARG A 101 1.20 7.95 -0.40
C ARG A 101 1.98 8.14 0.90
N GLU A 102 3.23 7.70 0.95
CA GLU A 102 4.07 7.83 2.15
C GLU A 102 4.41 9.30 2.44
N LEU A 103 4.70 10.10 1.42
CA LEU A 103 4.93 11.55 1.55
C LEU A 103 3.67 12.28 2.05
N LEU A 104 2.48 11.93 1.55
CA LEU A 104 1.19 12.50 2.00
C LEU A 104 0.87 12.08 3.45
N ARG A 105 1.03 10.80 3.76
CA ARG A 105 0.83 10.23 5.11
C ARG A 105 1.63 10.98 6.16
N ARG A 106 2.91 11.25 5.87
CA ARG A 106 3.81 11.98 6.78
C ARG A 106 3.40 13.42 7.05
N ARG A 107 2.58 14.01 6.17
CA ARG A 107 2.07 15.39 6.29
C ARG A 107 0.71 15.47 6.96
N GLY A 108 0.10 14.34 7.30
CA GLY A 108 -1.27 14.31 7.83
C GLY A 108 -2.34 14.64 6.79
N SER A 109 -2.02 14.60 5.49
CA SER A 109 -3.02 14.72 4.42
C SER A 109 -3.54 13.31 4.09
N TYR A 110 -4.73 12.99 4.57
CA TYR A 110 -5.46 11.75 4.29
C TYR A 110 -6.85 12.04 3.77
#